data_AF-A0A263BTI7-F1
#
_entry.id   AF-A0A263BTI7-F1
#
_cell.length_a   1.000
_cell.length_b   1.000
_cell.length_c   1.000
_cell.angle_alpha   90.00
_cell.angle_beta   90.00
_cell.angle_gamma   90.00
#
_symmetry.space_group_name_H-M   'P 1'
#
loop_
_entity.id
_entity.type
_entity.pdbx_description
1 polymer ?
#
loop_
_entity_poly.entity_id
_entity_poly.type
_entity_poly.pdbx_seq_one_letter_code
_entity_poly.pdbx_strand_id
1 'polypeptide(L)'
;MGSLTSVEMAVLILVPLLALSIYFNLATLTADEKDGKKKGLITIAKEAIAKSLSNRRRSYRINFMDEKQSCYLTVINVGDKNVNEKPIEGKGRLVDISGTGMRVIFDQHLPVRDKVIVAVKFALEEDFKLEGHVVRKTETYKDSLITYGIDFKKISVVDESRLIRIIMSFNRDKKRSTLPKRKKLNRTI
;
A
#
# COMPACT_ATOMS: atom_id res chain seq x y z
N MET A 1 40.82 -70.95 -22.74
CA MET A 1 40.15 -70.01 -21.82
C MET A 1 41.24 -69.29 -21.04
N GLY A 2 41.53 -68.03 -21.35
CA GLY A 2 42.53 -67.25 -20.61
C GLY A 2 41.90 -66.69 -19.34
N SER A 3 42.47 -66.99 -18.18
CA SER A 3 42.05 -66.39 -16.91
C SER A 3 42.58 -64.95 -16.85
N LEU A 4 41.70 -63.98 -16.57
CA LEU A 4 42.15 -62.62 -16.29
C LEU A 4 43.10 -62.62 -15.09
N THR A 5 44.18 -61.85 -15.21
CA THR A 5 45.13 -61.67 -14.12
C THR A 5 44.51 -60.77 -13.04
N SER A 6 44.98 -60.90 -11.79
CA SER A 6 44.50 -60.08 -10.66
C SER A 6 44.65 -58.57 -10.90
N VAL A 7 45.59 -58.16 -11.76
CA VAL A 7 45.83 -56.77 -12.15
C VAL A 7 44.71 -56.23 -13.05
N GLU A 8 44.24 -57.02 -14.01
CA GLU A 8 43.17 -56.59 -14.94
C GLU A 8 41.84 -56.42 -14.19
N MET A 9 41.57 -57.28 -13.22
CA MET A 9 40.40 -57.17 -12.33
C MET A 9 40.46 -55.92 -11.45
N ALA A 10 41.65 -55.54 -10.96
CA ALA A 10 41.82 -54.33 -10.18
C ALA A 10 41.54 -53.07 -11.01
N VAL A 11 42.01 -53.02 -12.25
CA VAL A 11 41.77 -51.88 -13.16
C VAL A 11 40.29 -51.73 -13.49
N LEU A 12 39.58 -52.83 -13.74
CA LEU A 12 38.14 -52.82 -14.02
C LEU A 12 37.28 -52.29 -12.87
N ILE A 13 37.77 -52.36 -11.62
CA ILE A 13 37.06 -51.87 -10.43
C ILE A 13 37.47 -50.43 -10.10
N LEU A 14 38.75 -50.08 -10.24
CA LEU A 14 39.25 -48.75 -9.82
C LEU A 14 38.78 -47.62 -10.74
N VAL A 15 38.72 -47.86 -12.05
CA VAL A 15 38.30 -46.87 -13.04
C VAL A 15 36.85 -46.40 -12.83
N PRO A 16 35.83 -47.28 -12.67
CA PRO A 16 34.46 -46.82 -12.43
C PRO A 16 34.29 -46.13 -11.07
N LEU A 17 35.05 -46.51 -10.04
CA LEU A 17 35.02 -45.83 -8.74
C LEU A 17 35.52 -44.39 -8.83
N LEU A 18 36.59 -44.15 -9.58
CA LEU A 18 37.10 -42.79 -9.85
C LEU A 18 36.10 -41.98 -10.67
N ALA A 19 35.50 -42.58 -11.71
CA ALA A 19 34.47 -41.91 -12.51
C ALA A 19 33.25 -41.52 -11.66
N LEU A 20 32.81 -42.39 -10.75
CA LEU A 20 31.70 -42.12 -9.84
C LEU A 20 32.03 -40.99 -8.86
N SER A 21 33.25 -40.98 -8.32
CA SER A 21 33.74 -39.92 -7.44
C SER A 21 33.75 -38.56 -8.16
N ILE A 22 34.29 -38.50 -9.38
CA ILE A 22 34.32 -37.28 -10.20
C ILE A 22 32.89 -36.82 -10.50
N TYR A 23 32.00 -37.74 -10.87
CA TYR A 23 30.59 -37.43 -11.11
C TYR A 23 29.91 -36.82 -9.88
N PHE A 24 30.14 -37.39 -8.69
CA PHE A 24 29.55 -36.89 -7.44
C PHE A 24 30.04 -35.47 -7.12
N ASN A 25 31.34 -35.21 -7.28
CA ASN A 25 31.93 -33.88 -7.04
C ASN A 25 31.37 -32.82 -8.02
N LEU A 26 31.19 -33.15 -9.30
CA LEU A 26 30.60 -32.24 -10.29
C LEU A 26 29.11 -31.97 -10.00
N ALA A 27 28.36 -32.98 -9.59
CA ALA A 27 26.95 -32.83 -9.24
C ALA A 27 26.76 -31.87 -8.05
N THR A 28 27.61 -31.96 -7.03
CA THR A 28 27.54 -31.08 -5.84
C THR A 28 27.83 -29.62 -6.16
N LEU A 29 28.72 -29.32 -7.11
CA LEU A 29 29.05 -27.94 -7.51
C LEU A 29 27.88 -27.24 -8.21
N THR A 30 27.11 -27.97 -9.03
CA THR A 30 25.97 -27.40 -9.79
C THR A 30 24.71 -27.19 -8.94
N ALA A 31 24.58 -27.89 -7.82
CA ALA A 31 23.45 -27.75 -6.90
C ALA A 31 23.55 -26.46 -6.07
N ASP A 32 24.76 -26.11 -5.63
CA ASP A 32 25.00 -24.93 -4.79
C ASP A 32 24.74 -23.61 -5.54
N GLU A 33 25.07 -23.57 -6.84
CA GLU A 33 24.84 -22.38 -7.69
C GLU A 33 23.33 -22.10 -7.90
N LYS A 34 22.51 -23.15 -7.99
CA LYS A 34 21.05 -23.02 -8.15
C LYS A 34 20.36 -22.56 -6.86
N ASP A 35 20.84 -23.04 -5.71
CA ASP A 35 20.31 -22.64 -4.40
C ASP A 35 20.74 -21.23 -4.01
N GLY A 36 21.98 -20.83 -4.31
CA GLY A 36 22.46 -19.46 -4.12
C GLY A 36 21.66 -18.44 -4.94
N LYS A 37 21.37 -18.76 -6.22
CA LYS A 37 20.60 -17.88 -7.11
C LYS A 37 19.13 -17.77 -6.69
N LYS A 38 18.49 -18.86 -6.24
CA LYS A 38 17.13 -18.82 -5.67
C LYS A 38 17.07 -17.99 -4.38
N LYS A 39 18.04 -18.16 -3.48
CA LYS A 39 18.13 -17.37 -2.24
C LYS A 39 18.31 -15.87 -2.54
N GLY A 40 19.16 -15.52 -3.51
CA GLY A 40 19.36 -14.13 -3.95
C GLY A 40 18.10 -13.47 -4.49
N LEU A 41 17.36 -14.16 -5.37
CA LEU A 41 16.09 -13.66 -5.92
C LEU A 41 15.01 -13.45 -4.85
N ILE A 42 14.91 -14.35 -3.86
CA ILE A 42 13.97 -14.22 -2.74
C ILE A 42 14.32 -13.01 -1.87
N THR A 43 15.61 -12.75 -1.63
CA THR A 43 16.05 -11.59 -0.83
C THR A 43 15.75 -10.28 -1.55
N ILE A 44 16.04 -10.18 -2.86
CA ILE A 44 15.72 -9.00 -3.67
C ILE A 44 14.20 -8.75 -3.71
N ALA A 45 13.39 -9.79 -3.87
CA ALA A 45 11.94 -9.68 -3.83
C ALA A 45 11.44 -9.21 -2.44
N LYS A 46 11.98 -9.76 -1.35
CA LYS A 46 11.65 -9.35 0.01
C LYS A 46 12.02 -7.89 0.28
N GLU A 47 13.17 -7.43 -0.19
CA GLU A 47 13.59 -6.02 -0.06
C GLU A 47 12.73 -5.08 -0.90
N ALA A 48 12.37 -5.46 -2.13
CA ALA A 48 11.46 -4.68 -2.97
C ALA A 48 10.06 -4.57 -2.33
N ILE A 49 9.55 -5.67 -1.74
CA ILE A 49 8.29 -5.69 -0.99
C ILE A 49 8.42 -4.85 0.30
N ALA A 50 9.50 -4.98 1.06
CA ALA A 50 9.72 -4.19 2.26
C ALA A 50 9.81 -2.69 1.95
N LYS A 51 10.46 -2.32 0.84
CA LYS A 51 10.57 -0.94 0.36
C LYS A 51 9.21 -0.40 -0.12
N SER A 52 8.41 -1.21 -0.82
CA SER A 52 7.05 -0.80 -1.21
C SER A 52 6.10 -0.66 -0.01
N LEU A 53 6.20 -1.55 0.98
CA LEU A 53 5.44 -1.48 2.23
C LEU A 53 5.87 -0.30 3.11
N SER A 54 7.16 0.01 3.18
CA SER A 54 7.70 1.20 3.87
C SER A 54 7.18 2.50 3.24
N ASN A 55 7.13 2.55 1.90
CA ASN A 55 6.62 3.71 1.18
C ASN A 55 5.08 3.88 1.35
N ARG A 56 4.33 2.77 1.47
CA ARG A 56 2.89 2.79 1.82
C ARG A 56 2.60 3.42 3.20
N ARG A 57 3.52 3.29 4.17
CA ARG A 57 3.36 3.93 5.50
C ARG A 57 3.55 5.46 5.49
N ARG A 58 3.95 6.05 4.35
CA ARG A 58 3.99 7.49 4.12
C ARG A 58 2.97 7.88 3.05
N SER A 59 1.72 7.48 3.21
CA SER A 59 0.65 7.95 2.31
C SER A 59 0.53 9.46 2.43
N TYR A 60 1.03 10.18 1.42
CA TYR A 60 0.92 11.63 1.32
C TYR A 60 -0.53 12.07 1.47
N ARG A 61 -0.77 13.11 2.27
CA ARG A 61 -2.10 13.67 2.51
C ARG A 61 -2.23 15.04 1.87
N ILE A 62 -3.33 15.25 1.15
CA ILE A 62 -3.74 16.60 0.73
C ILE A 62 -4.67 17.17 1.77
N ASN A 63 -4.38 18.40 2.18
CA ASN A 63 -5.18 19.17 3.11
C ASN A 63 -6.11 20.13 2.35
N PHE A 64 -7.39 20.08 2.71
CA PHE A 64 -8.50 20.88 2.19
C PHE A 64 -9.07 21.83 3.24
N MET A 65 -8.38 22.13 4.34
CA MET A 65 -8.87 23.06 5.39
C MET A 65 -9.32 24.41 4.81
N ASP A 66 -8.62 24.90 3.79
CA ASP A 66 -8.90 26.19 3.12
C ASP A 66 -9.88 26.06 1.95
N GLU A 67 -10.27 24.83 1.59
CA GLU A 67 -11.11 24.51 0.44
C GLU A 67 -12.49 24.01 0.92
N LYS A 68 -13.57 24.40 0.25
CA LYS A 68 -14.94 24.00 0.64
C LYS A 68 -15.29 22.59 0.12
N GLN A 69 -14.41 21.62 0.33
CA GLN A 69 -14.62 20.26 -0.15
C GLN A 69 -15.60 19.53 0.78
N SER A 70 -16.70 19.03 0.22
CA SER A 70 -17.75 18.33 0.96
C SER A 70 -17.76 16.83 0.66
N CYS A 71 -18.31 16.07 1.59
CA CYS A 71 -18.55 14.64 1.47
C CYS A 71 -19.89 14.28 2.11
N TYR A 72 -20.39 13.09 1.83
CA TYR A 72 -21.59 12.54 2.44
C TYR A 72 -21.23 11.24 3.13
N LEU A 73 -21.56 11.12 4.41
CA LEU A 73 -21.31 9.94 5.23
C LEU A 73 -22.61 9.22 5.54
N THR A 74 -22.56 7.90 5.48
CA THR A 74 -23.63 7.01 5.95
C THR A 74 -23.00 5.96 6.84
N VAL A 75 -23.44 5.86 8.10
CA VAL A 75 -23.05 4.78 9.01
C VAL A 75 -23.73 3.50 8.58
N ILE A 76 -22.94 2.47 8.33
CA ILE A 76 -23.41 1.14 7.92
C ILE A 76 -23.59 0.28 9.18
N ASN A 77 -22.52 0.18 9.99
CA ASN A 77 -22.47 -0.68 11.18
C ASN A 77 -21.87 0.05 12.37
N VAL A 78 -22.33 -0.33 13.57
CA VAL A 78 -21.73 0.05 14.85
C VAL A 78 -21.52 -1.23 15.67
N GLY A 79 -20.25 -1.60 15.87
CA GLY A 79 -19.92 -2.89 16.47
C GLY A 79 -20.40 -4.05 15.59
N ASP A 80 -21.12 -5.00 16.17
CA ASP A 80 -21.67 -6.16 15.44
C ASP A 80 -23.12 -5.93 14.95
N LYS A 81 -23.65 -4.72 15.10
CA LYS A 81 -25.03 -4.37 14.72
C LYS A 81 -25.05 -3.61 13.39
N ASN A 82 -25.85 -4.09 12.45
CA ASN A 82 -26.24 -3.31 11.26
C ASN A 82 -27.22 -2.22 11.68
N VAL A 83 -26.98 -0.98 11.25
CA VAL A 83 -27.84 0.17 11.57
C VAL A 83 -28.98 0.23 10.55
N ASN A 84 -29.95 -0.67 10.64
CA ASN A 84 -31.02 -0.80 9.63
C ASN A 84 -32.23 0.11 9.88
N GLU A 85 -32.48 0.57 11.12
CA GLU A 85 -33.74 1.24 11.46
C GLU A 85 -33.69 2.77 11.35
N LYS A 86 -32.54 3.38 11.62
CA LYS A 86 -32.28 4.82 11.42
C LYS A 86 -30.81 5.03 11.07
N PRO A 87 -30.45 5.07 9.78
CA PRO A 87 -29.06 5.29 9.39
C PRO A 87 -28.61 6.68 9.87
N ILE A 88 -27.48 6.71 10.57
CA ILE A 88 -26.80 7.96 10.92
C ILE A 88 -26.09 8.42 9.65
N GLU A 89 -26.64 9.44 8.99
CA GLU A 89 -26.10 9.95 7.73
C GLU A 89 -26.17 11.47 7.63
N GLY A 90 -25.32 12.05 6.79
CA GLY A 90 -25.35 13.47 6.51
C GLY A 90 -24.14 14.00 5.75
N LYS A 91 -24.17 15.31 5.51
CA LYS A 91 -23.05 16.03 4.89
C LYS A 91 -21.93 16.24 5.90
N GLY A 92 -20.71 16.04 5.47
CA GLY A 92 -19.48 16.36 6.19
C GLY A 92 -18.57 17.23 5.34
N ARG A 93 -17.56 17.82 5.99
CA ARG A 93 -16.50 18.57 5.33
C ARG A 93 -15.22 17.76 5.29
N LEU A 94 -14.63 17.60 4.12
CA LEU A 94 -13.36 16.91 3.95
C LEU A 94 -12.22 17.81 4.46
N VAL A 95 -11.44 17.32 5.41
CA VAL A 95 -10.28 18.04 5.99
C VAL A 95 -9.00 17.63 5.29
N ASP A 96 -8.76 16.33 5.19
CA ASP A 96 -7.67 15.80 4.38
C ASP A 96 -7.98 14.41 3.84
N ILE A 97 -7.23 14.00 2.82
CA ILE A 97 -7.33 12.67 2.22
C ILE A 97 -5.95 12.11 1.85
N SER A 98 -5.81 10.80 1.98
CA SER A 98 -4.69 9.96 1.54
C SER A 98 -5.23 8.74 0.81
N GLY A 99 -4.37 7.97 0.14
CA GLY A 99 -4.77 6.72 -0.51
C GLY A 99 -5.38 5.68 0.46
N THR A 100 -5.09 5.78 1.75
CA THR A 100 -5.53 4.82 2.78
C THR A 100 -6.64 5.34 3.69
N GLY A 101 -6.96 6.63 3.67
CA GLY A 101 -7.94 7.18 4.60
C GLY A 101 -8.10 8.68 4.48
N MET A 102 -9.02 9.23 5.27
CA MET A 102 -9.37 10.65 5.28
C MET A 102 -9.69 11.18 6.68
N ARG A 103 -9.62 12.49 6.83
CA ARG A 103 -10.23 13.20 7.97
C ARG A 103 -11.42 14.00 7.49
N VAL A 104 -12.51 13.90 8.23
CA VAL A 104 -13.75 14.62 7.96
C VAL A 104 -14.24 15.32 9.22
N ILE A 105 -14.90 16.45 9.03
CA ILE A 105 -15.71 17.09 10.06
C ILE A 105 -17.15 16.72 9.81
N PHE A 106 -17.81 16.22 10.86
CA PHE A 106 -19.16 15.71 10.78
C PHE A 106 -19.88 15.97 12.09
N ASP A 107 -21.06 16.58 12.00
CA ASP A 107 -21.72 17.15 13.17
C ASP A 107 -22.43 16.08 14.02
N GLN A 108 -22.70 14.91 13.45
CA GLN A 108 -23.32 13.83 14.20
C GLN A 108 -22.29 13.09 15.05
N HIS A 109 -22.70 12.75 16.27
CA HIS A 109 -21.85 12.08 17.25
C HIS A 109 -21.77 10.57 16.97
N LEU A 110 -20.60 10.08 16.58
CA LEU A 110 -20.35 8.67 16.32
C LEU A 110 -19.70 8.00 17.54
N PRO A 111 -20.14 6.80 17.94
CA PRO A 111 -19.57 6.06 19.06
C PRO A 111 -18.26 5.37 18.64
N VAL A 112 -17.15 6.10 18.58
CA VAL A 112 -15.85 5.61 18.05
C VAL A 112 -15.24 4.45 18.86
N ARG A 113 -15.71 4.19 20.09
CA ARG A 113 -15.31 3.01 20.88
C ARG A 113 -15.84 1.71 20.29
N ASP A 114 -16.98 1.79 19.61
CA ASP A 114 -17.56 0.68 18.88
C ASP A 114 -16.96 0.70 17.47
N LYS A 115 -16.68 -0.46 16.88
CA LYS A 115 -16.14 -0.52 15.51
C LYS A 115 -17.16 0.07 14.54
N VAL A 116 -17.06 1.36 14.22
CA VAL A 116 -17.99 2.04 13.32
C VAL A 116 -17.51 1.90 11.89
N ILE A 117 -18.36 1.33 11.03
CA ILE A 117 -18.13 1.23 9.59
C ILE A 117 -19.02 2.27 8.90
N VAL A 118 -18.42 3.05 8.01
CA VAL A 118 -19.08 4.11 7.25
C VAL A 118 -18.87 3.92 5.76
N ALA A 119 -19.89 4.25 4.98
CA ALA A 119 -19.76 4.55 3.56
C ALA A 119 -19.54 6.05 3.41
N VAL A 120 -18.51 6.44 2.68
CA VAL A 120 -18.24 7.85 2.37
C VAL A 120 -18.35 8.05 0.87
N LYS A 121 -19.18 9.02 0.48
CA LYS A 121 -19.28 9.53 -0.89
C LYS A 121 -18.63 10.91 -0.95
N PHE A 122 -17.75 11.12 -1.92
CA PHE A 122 -17.11 12.41 -2.15
C PHE A 122 -16.73 12.56 -3.61
N ALA A 123 -16.66 13.80 -4.08
CA ALA A 123 -16.19 14.14 -5.41
C ALA A 123 -14.86 14.89 -5.27
N LEU A 124 -13.86 14.56 -6.08
CA LEU A 124 -12.69 15.40 -6.31
C LEU A 124 -12.75 15.86 -7.78
N GLU A 125 -11.91 15.31 -8.65
CA GLU A 125 -12.10 15.36 -10.11
C GLU A 125 -13.17 14.35 -10.55
N GLU A 126 -13.36 13.28 -9.78
CA GLU A 126 -14.29 12.18 -10.04
C GLU A 126 -15.00 11.77 -8.75
N ASP A 127 -16.10 11.04 -8.89
CA ASP A 127 -16.88 10.51 -7.78
C ASP A 127 -16.24 9.25 -7.17
N PHE A 128 -16.24 9.20 -5.84
CA PHE A 128 -15.82 8.06 -5.06
C PHE A 128 -16.91 7.65 -4.08
N LYS A 129 -17.07 6.33 -3.92
CA LYS A 129 -17.85 5.71 -2.84
C LYS A 129 -16.98 4.65 -2.20
N LEU A 130 -16.47 4.94 -1.00
CA LEU A 130 -15.54 4.08 -0.29
C LEU A 130 -16.09 3.69 1.08
N GLU A 131 -15.81 2.46 1.50
CA GLU A 131 -16.08 2.01 2.85
C GLU A 131 -14.86 2.21 3.74
N GLY A 132 -15.08 2.61 4.99
CA GLY A 132 -14.01 2.85 5.94
C GLY A 132 -14.43 2.64 7.37
N HIS A 133 -13.43 2.48 8.23
CA HIS A 133 -13.59 2.37 9.67
C HIS A 133 -13.30 3.72 10.31
N VAL A 134 -14.15 4.16 11.23
CA VAL A 134 -13.83 5.30 12.08
C VAL A 134 -12.81 4.85 13.13
N VAL A 135 -11.59 5.37 13.03
CA VAL A 135 -10.46 4.96 13.88
C VAL A 135 -10.09 5.99 14.95
N ARG A 136 -10.56 7.24 14.80
CA ARG A 136 -10.27 8.32 15.74
C ARG A 136 -11.40 9.34 15.75
N LYS A 137 -11.70 9.87 16.94
CA LYS A 137 -12.50 11.08 17.18
C LYS A 137 -11.62 12.15 17.78
N THR A 138 -11.75 13.39 17.34
CA THR A 138 -11.13 14.55 17.98
C THR A 138 -12.17 15.65 18.07
N GLU A 139 -12.32 16.23 19.26
CA GLU A 139 -13.22 17.35 19.50
C GLU A 139 -12.38 18.59 19.80
N THR A 140 -12.69 19.68 19.10
CA THR A 140 -12.01 20.96 19.32
C THR A 140 -12.93 21.86 20.15
N TYR A 141 -12.52 22.15 21.39
CA TYR A 141 -13.29 22.97 22.34
C TYR A 141 -13.70 24.35 21.81
N LYS A 142 -12.87 24.95 20.95
CA LYS A 142 -13.06 26.33 20.48
C LYS A 142 -14.23 26.51 19.52
N ASP A 143 -14.47 25.51 18.67
CA ASP A 143 -15.44 25.61 17.56
C ASP A 143 -16.55 24.53 17.67
N SER A 144 -16.54 23.70 18.72
CA SER A 144 -17.41 22.53 18.87
C SER A 144 -17.42 21.58 17.66
N LEU A 145 -16.35 21.60 16.86
CA LEU A 145 -16.23 20.78 15.67
C LEU A 145 -15.73 19.39 16.04
N ILE A 146 -16.46 18.37 15.60
CA ILE A 146 -16.06 16.97 15.75
C ILE A 146 -15.38 16.51 14.46
N THR A 147 -14.12 16.10 14.59
CA THR A 147 -13.32 15.53 13.50
C THR A 147 -13.17 14.03 13.66
N TYR A 148 -13.45 13.29 12.60
CA TYR A 148 -13.28 11.85 12.52
C TYR A 148 -12.15 11.47 11.57
N GLY A 149 -11.29 10.56 12.01
CA GLY A 149 -10.34 9.86 11.14
C GLY A 149 -10.95 8.57 10.63
N ILE A 150 -10.98 8.40 9.31
CA ILE A 150 -11.55 7.25 8.62
C ILE A 150 -10.42 6.52 7.89
N ASP A 151 -10.27 5.24 8.17
CA ASP A 151 -9.33 4.33 7.50
C ASP A 151 -10.10 3.50 6.47
N PHE A 152 -9.77 3.61 5.19
CA PHE A 152 -10.46 2.88 4.14
C PHE A 152 -10.12 1.38 4.25
N LYS A 153 -11.15 0.54 4.41
CA LYS A 153 -10.98 -0.91 4.43
C LYS A 153 -11.54 -1.48 3.14
N LYS A 154 -10.86 -2.50 2.60
CA LYS A 154 -11.27 -3.23 1.39
C LYS A 154 -11.43 -2.35 0.15
N ILE A 155 -10.67 -1.26 0.04
CA ILE A 155 -10.60 -0.51 -1.22
C ILE A 155 -10.07 -1.43 -2.33
N SER A 156 -10.70 -1.40 -3.50
CA SER A 156 -10.21 -2.17 -4.64
C SER A 156 -8.85 -1.61 -5.09
N VAL A 157 -7.97 -2.45 -5.63
CA VAL A 157 -6.66 -1.99 -6.14
C VAL A 157 -6.85 -0.91 -7.21
N VAL A 158 -7.95 -0.99 -7.97
CA VAL A 158 -8.33 -0.03 -9.00
C VAL A 158 -8.70 1.33 -8.37
N ASP A 159 -9.61 1.33 -7.40
CA ASP A 159 -10.05 2.57 -6.72
C ASP A 159 -8.91 3.20 -5.90
N GLU A 160 -8.06 2.38 -5.25
CA GLU A 160 -6.88 2.86 -4.53
C GLU A 160 -5.91 3.56 -5.50
N SER A 161 -5.63 2.93 -6.63
CA SER A 161 -4.75 3.50 -7.66
C SER A 161 -5.35 4.78 -8.27
N ARG A 162 -6.67 4.81 -8.49
CA ARG A 162 -7.39 5.98 -9.00
C ARG A 162 -7.32 7.14 -8.00
N LEU A 163 -7.62 6.87 -6.74
CA LEU A 163 -7.55 7.86 -5.66
C LEU A 163 -6.13 8.42 -5.50
N ILE A 164 -5.10 7.56 -5.48
CA ILE A 164 -3.70 7.99 -5.38
C ILE A 164 -3.32 8.88 -6.57
N ARG A 165 -3.76 8.54 -7.79
CA ARG A 165 -3.48 9.34 -8.98
C ARG A 165 -4.06 10.76 -8.87
N ILE A 166 -5.32 10.88 -8.45
CA ILE A 166 -5.99 12.18 -8.24
C ILE A 166 -5.33 12.96 -7.11
N ILE A 167 -4.93 12.28 -6.03
CA ILE A 167 -4.17 12.94 -4.95
C ILE A 167 -2.84 13.51 -5.48
N MET A 168 -2.18 12.80 -6.39
CA MET A 168 -0.94 13.30 -6.98
C MET A 168 -1.16 14.43 -8.00
N SER A 169 -2.28 14.45 -8.75
CA SER A 169 -2.62 15.58 -9.65
C SER A 169 -2.84 16.86 -8.85
N PHE A 170 -3.74 16.83 -7.87
CA PHE A 170 -4.04 17.95 -6.99
C PHE A 170 -2.78 18.56 -6.36
N ASN A 171 -1.86 17.72 -5.90
CA ASN A 171 -0.61 18.19 -5.30
C ASN A 171 0.28 18.95 -6.29
N ARG A 172 0.38 18.46 -7.54
CA ARG A 172 1.16 19.14 -8.58
C ARG A 172 0.57 20.50 -8.92
N ASP A 173 -0.75 20.60 -8.98
CA ASP A 173 -1.43 21.83 -9.32
C ASP A 173 -1.33 22.88 -8.21
N LYS A 174 -1.47 22.46 -6.95
CA LYS A 174 -1.24 23.32 -5.78
C LYS A 174 0.20 23.85 -5.73
N LYS A 175 1.20 23.02 -6.07
CA LYS A 175 2.59 23.49 -6.16
C LYS A 175 2.80 24.50 -7.28
N ARG A 176 2.18 24.30 -8.45
CA ARG A 176 2.28 25.24 -9.58
C ARG A 176 1.67 26.59 -9.28
N SER A 177 0.55 26.65 -8.56
CA SER A 177 -0.09 27.92 -8.19
C SER A 177 0.69 28.70 -7.12
N THR A 178 1.43 28.02 -6.24
CA THR A 178 2.26 28.64 -5.20
C THR A 178 3.62 29.16 -5.67
N LEU A 179 4.07 28.80 -6.88
CA LEU A 179 5.36 29.27 -7.39
C LEU A 179 5.25 30.73 -7.87
N PRO A 180 6.14 31.64 -7.43
CA PRO A 180 6.13 33.01 -7.91
C PRO A 180 6.33 33.05 -9.42
N LYS A 181 5.45 33.75 -10.15
CA LYS A 181 5.61 33.99 -11.59
C LYS A 181 7.00 34.60 -11.81
N ARG A 182 7.90 33.86 -12.47
CA ARG A 182 9.21 34.39 -12.87
C ARG A 182 8.96 35.67 -13.67
N LYS A 183 9.29 36.84 -13.08
CA LYS A 183 9.29 38.11 -13.80
C LYS A 183 10.19 37.90 -15.01
N LYS A 184 9.63 38.02 -16.23
CA LYS A 184 10.45 38.07 -17.44
C LYS A 184 11.38 39.26 -17.26
N LEU A 185 12.67 39.00 -17.15
CA LEU A 185 13.70 40.03 -17.13
C LEU A 185 13.67 40.66 -18.53
N ASN A 186 12.98 41.80 -18.65
CA ASN A 186 13.04 42.61 -19.86
C ASN A 186 14.49 43.07 -19.99
N ARG A 187 15.25 42.40 -20.85
CA ARG A 187 16.51 42.92 -21.37
C ARG A 187 16.11 44.00 -22.38
N THR A 188 16.06 45.23 -21.91
CA THR A 188 16.13 46.40 -22.79
C THR A 188 17.54 46.38 -23.41
N ILE A 189 17.59 46.35 -24.74
CA ILE A 189 18.82 46.49 -25.54
C ILE A 189 19.23 47.97 -25.52
#